data_AF-A0A435WV06-F1
#
_entry.id   AF-A0A435WV06-F1
#
_cell.length_a   1.000
_cell.length_b   1.000
_cell.length_c   1.000
_cell.angle_alpha   90.00
_cell.angle_beta   90.00
_cell.angle_gamma   90.00
#
_symmetry.space_group_name_H-M   'P 1'
#
loop_
_entity.id
_entity.type
_entity.pdbx_description
1 polymer ?
#
loop_
_entity_poly.entity_id
_entity_poly.type
_entity_poly.pdbx_seq_one_letter_code
_entity_poly.pdbx_strand_id
1 'polypeptide(L)'
;SLDRISRLLERLDNPQDRLPPVIHIAGTNGKGSCAAFSRALLEAADYRVHVHTSPHLVNWHERYRLAADGGGRLVEDRVFADAIARVARANEGETITVFEILTAVTFLLFSEHQADAAIIEVGLGGRFDATNVVKEPAVSVIMPVSLDHEAYLGDRVE
;
A
#
# COMPACT_ATOMS: atom_id res chain seq x y z
N SER A 1 -14.66 9.20 -1.23
CA SER A 1 -15.07 8.44 -0.03
C SER A 1 -14.26 7.16 0.04
N LEU A 2 -14.05 6.62 1.25
CA LEU A 2 -13.37 5.34 1.50
C LEU A 2 -14.35 4.16 1.64
N ASP A 3 -15.65 4.39 1.53
CA ASP A 3 -16.67 3.37 1.85
C ASP A 3 -16.52 2.07 1.04
N ARG A 4 -16.16 2.15 -0.24
CA ARG A 4 -16.00 0.97 -1.10
C ARG A 4 -14.86 0.07 -0.64
N ILE A 5 -13.70 0.66 -0.32
CA ILE A 5 -12.56 -0.10 0.16
C ILE A 5 -12.81 -0.62 1.57
N SER A 6 -13.40 0.18 2.45
CA SER A 6 -13.75 -0.26 3.81
C SER A 6 -14.71 -1.46 3.80
N ARG A 7 -15.78 -1.42 3.00
CA ARG A 7 -16.70 -2.56 2.83
C ARG A 7 -15.97 -3.83 2.35
N LEU A 8 -15.08 -3.70 1.37
CA LEU A 8 -14.32 -4.84 0.87
C LEU A 8 -13.40 -5.41 1.96
N LEU A 9 -12.73 -4.55 2.73
CA LEU A 9 -11.84 -4.98 3.81
C LEU A 9 -12.58 -5.64 4.96
N GLU A 10 -13.79 -5.18 5.29
CA GLU A 10 -14.65 -5.84 6.26
C GLU A 10 -14.94 -7.30 5.84
N ARG A 11 -15.22 -7.54 4.55
CA ARG A 11 -15.42 -8.90 4.01
C ARG A 11 -14.15 -9.75 3.99
N LEU A 12 -12.99 -9.12 4.05
CA LEU A 12 -11.68 -9.77 4.14
C LEU A 12 -11.21 -9.92 5.59
N ASP A 13 -12.08 -9.69 6.57
CA ASP A 13 -11.76 -9.74 8.00
C ASP A 13 -10.65 -8.73 8.39
N ASN A 14 -10.81 -7.50 7.89
CA ASN A 14 -10.02 -6.31 8.24
C ASN A 14 -8.49 -6.55 8.25
N PRO A 15 -7.87 -6.98 7.13
CA PRO A 15 -6.45 -7.28 7.11
C PRO A 15 -5.56 -6.04 7.39
N GLN A 16 -6.05 -4.84 7.09
CA GLN A 16 -5.35 -3.58 7.38
C GLN A 16 -5.13 -3.33 8.87
N ASP A 17 -5.93 -3.95 9.74
CA ASP A 17 -5.81 -3.83 11.21
C ASP A 17 -4.77 -4.81 11.79
N ARG A 18 -4.23 -5.70 10.96
CA ARG A 18 -3.25 -6.75 11.33
C ARG A 18 -1.89 -6.54 10.68
N LEU A 19 -1.63 -5.34 10.16
CA LEU A 19 -0.34 -5.01 9.57
C LEU A 19 0.74 -4.86 10.66
N PRO A 20 2.01 -5.09 10.33
CA PRO A 20 3.11 -4.60 11.14
C PRO A 20 3.09 -3.05 11.20
N PRO A 21 3.88 -2.41 12.09
CA PRO A 21 4.00 -0.95 12.15
C PRO A 21 4.19 -0.31 10.78
N VAL A 22 3.29 0.62 10.42
CA VAL A 22 3.22 1.21 9.07
C VAL A 22 3.96 2.55 9.01
N ILE A 23 4.83 2.70 8.01
CA ILE A 23 5.33 3.97 7.50
C ILE A 23 4.49 4.35 6.28
N HIS A 24 3.64 5.36 6.42
CA HIS A 24 2.69 5.78 5.38
C HIS A 24 3.19 7.04 4.68
N ILE A 25 3.44 6.98 3.38
CA ILE A 25 4.19 8.00 2.64
C ILE A 25 3.26 8.67 1.60
N ALA A 26 2.96 9.94 1.81
CA ALA A 26 2.21 10.79 0.89
C ALA A 26 3.08 11.91 0.29
N GLY A 27 2.52 12.69 -0.63
CA GLY A 27 3.18 13.82 -1.30
C GLY A 27 3.12 13.73 -2.81
N THR A 28 3.45 14.82 -3.51
CA THR A 28 3.37 14.85 -4.98
C THR A 28 4.54 14.10 -5.59
N ASN A 29 5.76 14.40 -5.15
CA ASN A 29 7.00 13.79 -5.69
C ASN A 29 7.84 13.12 -4.61
N GLY A 30 8.69 12.17 -5.00
CA GLY A 30 9.70 11.58 -4.12
C GLY A 30 9.21 10.47 -3.18
N LYS A 31 7.92 10.10 -3.21
CA LYS A 31 7.34 9.01 -2.41
C LYS A 31 8.08 7.68 -2.60
N GLY A 32 8.21 7.21 -3.85
CA GLY A 32 8.94 5.98 -4.17
C GLY A 32 10.40 5.98 -3.71
N SER A 33 11.11 7.11 -3.83
CA SER A 33 12.50 7.24 -3.33
C SER A 33 12.56 7.18 -1.81
N CYS A 34 11.63 7.85 -1.11
CA CYS A 34 11.51 7.76 0.34
C CYS A 34 11.26 6.31 0.78
N ALA A 35 10.31 5.62 0.13
CA ALA A 35 10.03 4.22 0.40
C ALA A 35 11.27 3.32 0.19
N ALA A 36 12.02 3.55 -0.89
CA ALA A 36 13.23 2.79 -1.19
C ALA A 36 14.34 3.00 -0.13
N PHE A 37 14.54 4.24 0.31
CA PHE A 37 15.53 4.56 1.36
C PHE A 37 15.12 4.04 2.73
N SER A 38 13.85 4.21 3.12
CA SER A 38 13.32 3.66 4.37
C SER A 38 13.47 2.15 4.42
N ARG A 39 13.15 1.44 3.33
CA ARG A 39 13.37 -0.01 3.22
C ARG A 39 14.83 -0.37 3.40
N ALA A 40 15.73 0.29 2.67
CA ALA A 40 17.16 -0.02 2.70
C ALA A 40 17.75 0.19 4.10
N LEU A 41 17.36 1.25 4.81
CA LEU A 41 17.82 1.53 6.17
C LEU A 41 17.31 0.49 7.17
N LEU A 42 16.05 0.10 7.07
CA LEU A 42 15.44 -0.90 7.95
C LEU A 42 16.01 -2.31 7.70
N GLU A 43 16.14 -2.73 6.44
CA GLU A 43 16.76 -4.00 6.08
C GLU A 43 18.25 -4.05 6.51
N ALA A 44 18.98 -2.95 6.41
CA ALA A 44 20.37 -2.85 6.90
C ALA A 44 20.48 -2.92 8.43
N ALA A 45 19.37 -2.72 9.14
CA ALA A 45 19.24 -2.91 10.58
C ALA A 45 18.58 -4.26 10.93
N ASP A 46 18.61 -5.23 10.00
CA ASP A 46 18.08 -6.59 10.14
C ASP A 46 16.56 -6.70 10.35
N TYR A 47 15.80 -5.64 10.04
CA TYR A 47 14.33 -5.71 10.03
C TYR A 47 13.79 -6.31 8.73
N ARG A 48 12.74 -7.10 8.85
CA ARG A 48 11.93 -7.63 7.73
C ARG A 48 10.90 -6.58 7.33
N VAL A 49 10.94 -6.12 6.07
CA VAL A 49 10.13 -4.99 5.62
C VAL A 49 9.27 -5.34 4.42
N HIS A 50 7.96 -5.13 4.54
CA HIS A 50 7.04 -5.12 3.40
C HIS A 50 7.06 -3.75 2.72
N VAL A 51 6.92 -3.70 1.40
CA VAL A 51 6.83 -2.43 0.65
C VAL A 51 5.74 -2.47 -0.40
N HIS A 52 4.84 -1.50 -0.33
CA HIS A 52 3.86 -1.18 -1.36
C HIS A 52 4.20 0.14 -2.04
N THR A 53 4.33 0.12 -3.36
CA THR A 53 4.61 1.29 -4.21
C THR A 53 3.69 1.35 -5.41
N SER A 54 3.52 2.54 -5.98
CA SER A 54 2.79 2.73 -7.23
C SER A 54 3.22 3.97 -8.01
N PRO A 55 3.11 3.98 -9.36
CA PRO A 55 2.77 2.86 -10.23
C PRO A 55 3.93 1.85 -10.35
N HIS A 56 3.75 0.83 -11.20
CA HIS A 56 4.84 -0.06 -11.64
C HIS A 56 5.35 0.40 -13.00
N LEU A 57 6.56 -0.03 -13.36
CA LEU A 57 7.17 0.28 -14.65
C LEU A 57 6.90 -0.80 -15.70
N VAL A 58 7.14 -2.06 -15.36
CA VAL A 58 7.04 -3.19 -16.32
C VAL A 58 6.09 -4.27 -15.82
N ASN A 59 6.20 -4.62 -14.53
CA ASN A 59 5.50 -5.75 -13.95
C ASN A 59 4.67 -5.34 -12.73
N TRP A 60 3.41 -5.78 -12.66
CA TRP A 60 2.51 -5.56 -11.53
C TRP A 60 3.09 -6.00 -10.17
N HIS A 61 3.95 -7.02 -10.18
CA HIS A 61 4.63 -7.52 -8.98
C HIS A 61 5.52 -6.46 -8.32
N GLU A 62 6.00 -5.46 -9.06
CA GLU A 62 6.82 -4.36 -8.52
C GLU A 62 6.11 -3.58 -7.41
N ARG A 63 4.77 -3.60 -7.38
CA ARG A 63 3.96 -2.92 -6.36
C ARG A 63 3.95 -3.65 -5.01
N TYR A 64 4.47 -4.88 -4.93
CA TYR A 64 4.34 -5.73 -3.76
C TYR A 64 5.67 -6.42 -3.46
N ARG A 65 6.42 -5.85 -2.53
CA ARG A 65 7.58 -6.51 -1.94
C ARG A 65 7.19 -7.10 -0.60
N LEU A 66 7.33 -8.42 -0.48
CA LEU A 66 7.16 -9.14 0.77
C LEU A 66 8.49 -9.26 1.48
N ALA A 67 8.47 -9.07 2.80
CA ALA A 67 9.62 -9.23 3.64
C ALA A 67 10.15 -10.67 3.62
N ALA A 68 11.46 -10.81 3.68
CA ALA A 68 12.15 -12.09 3.77
C ALA A 68 13.51 -11.89 4.45
N ASP A 69 14.06 -12.98 4.96
CA ASP A 69 15.40 -12.98 5.54
C ASP A 69 16.44 -12.60 4.47
N GLY A 70 17.33 -11.67 4.80
CA GLY A 70 18.32 -11.13 3.88
C GLY A 70 17.78 -10.13 2.86
N GLY A 71 16.55 -9.63 3.05
CA GLY A 71 15.94 -8.57 2.24
C GLY A 71 14.66 -9.02 1.55
N GLY A 72 13.68 -8.12 1.47
CA GLY A 72 12.38 -8.43 0.88
C GLY A 72 12.45 -8.77 -0.60
N ARG A 73 11.48 -9.51 -1.12
CA ARG A 73 11.39 -9.97 -2.51
C ARG A 73 10.05 -9.58 -3.11
N LEU A 74 9.99 -9.44 -4.43
CA LEU A 74 8.69 -9.26 -5.08
C LEU A 74 7.82 -10.49 -4.81
N VAL A 75 6.52 -10.28 -4.66
CA VAL A 75 5.57 -11.38 -4.48
C VAL A 75 5.67 -12.35 -5.66
N GLU A 76 5.53 -13.65 -5.39
CA GLU A 76 5.56 -14.70 -6.41
C GLU A 76 4.22 -14.78 -7.16
N ASP A 77 4.24 -15.11 -8.45
CA ASP A 77 3.06 -15.17 -9.33
C ASP A 77 1.87 -15.92 -8.69
N ARG A 78 2.13 -17.10 -8.13
CA ARG A 78 1.08 -17.94 -7.52
C ARG A 78 0.45 -17.27 -6.30
N VAL A 79 1.27 -16.63 -5.46
CA VAL A 79 0.81 -15.93 -4.25
C VAL A 79 0.01 -14.70 -4.63
N PHE A 80 0.47 -13.96 -5.63
CA PHE A 80 -0.21 -12.78 -6.12
C PHE A 80 -1.55 -13.11 -6.78
N ALA A 81 -1.58 -14.11 -7.65
CA ALA A 81 -2.80 -14.57 -8.32
C ALA A 81 -3.85 -15.06 -7.32
N ASP A 82 -3.44 -15.81 -6.28
CA ASP A 82 -4.36 -16.24 -5.22
C ASP A 82 -4.93 -15.06 -4.44
N ALA A 83 -4.09 -14.11 -4.03
CA ALA A 83 -4.53 -12.92 -3.31
C ALA A 83 -5.52 -12.09 -4.15
N ILE A 84 -5.23 -11.85 -5.44
CA ILE A 84 -6.17 -11.19 -6.36
C ILE A 84 -7.49 -11.95 -6.42
N ALA A 85 -7.46 -13.27 -6.60
CA ALA A 85 -8.67 -14.08 -6.72
C ALA A 85 -9.51 -14.07 -5.43
N ARG A 86 -8.88 -14.01 -4.25
CA ARG A 86 -9.57 -13.90 -2.96
C ARG A 86 -10.22 -12.53 -2.78
N VAL A 87 -9.49 -11.47 -3.08
CA VAL A 87 -10.01 -10.09 -3.03
C VAL A 87 -11.15 -9.89 -4.03
N ALA A 88 -11.00 -10.38 -5.26
CA ALA A 88 -12.04 -10.29 -6.28
C ALA A 88 -13.31 -11.05 -5.88
N ARG A 89 -13.16 -12.25 -5.28
CA ARG A 89 -14.30 -13.01 -4.74
C ARG A 89 -15.00 -12.27 -3.60
N ALA A 90 -14.25 -11.72 -2.66
CA ALA A 90 -14.81 -10.95 -1.54
C ALA A 90 -15.57 -9.70 -1.99
N ASN A 91 -15.17 -9.09 -3.11
CA ASN A 91 -15.88 -7.94 -3.68
C ASN A 91 -17.24 -8.29 -4.31
N GLU A 92 -17.50 -9.57 -4.64
CA GLU A 92 -18.78 -10.08 -5.16
C GLU A 92 -19.36 -9.30 -6.35
N GLY A 93 -18.49 -8.72 -7.20
CA GLY A 93 -18.90 -7.95 -8.38
C GLY A 93 -19.43 -6.54 -8.09
N GLU A 94 -19.34 -6.06 -6.85
CA GLU A 94 -19.70 -4.68 -6.53
C GLU A 94 -18.76 -3.66 -7.19
N THR A 95 -19.26 -2.45 -7.43
CA THR A 95 -18.43 -1.37 -8.00
C THR A 95 -17.25 -1.08 -7.08
N ILE A 96 -16.06 -1.06 -7.69
CA ILE A 96 -14.79 -0.77 -7.05
C ILE A 96 -13.77 -0.36 -8.12
N THR A 97 -12.81 0.48 -7.76
CA THR A 97 -11.73 0.88 -8.67
C THR A 97 -10.60 -0.15 -8.67
N VAL A 98 -9.80 -0.15 -9.73
CA VAL A 98 -8.58 -0.98 -9.81
C VAL A 98 -7.63 -0.67 -8.66
N PHE A 99 -7.46 0.61 -8.29
CA PHE A 99 -6.57 0.99 -7.19
C PHE A 99 -7.06 0.46 -5.84
N GLU A 100 -8.37 0.53 -5.56
CA GLU A 100 -8.95 -0.03 -4.33
C GLU A 100 -8.78 -1.57 -4.26
N ILE A 101 -8.99 -2.30 -5.36
CA ILE A 101 -8.73 -3.75 -5.41
C ILE A 101 -7.26 -4.07 -5.11
N LEU A 102 -6.33 -3.37 -5.78
CA LEU A 102 -4.89 -3.61 -5.59
C LEU A 102 -4.44 -3.23 -4.17
N THR A 103 -5.05 -2.21 -3.58
CA THR A 103 -4.80 -1.84 -2.18
C THR A 103 -5.30 -2.91 -1.21
N ALA A 104 -6.47 -3.49 -1.45
CA ALA A 104 -6.95 -4.63 -0.66
C ALA A 104 -6.02 -5.85 -0.79
N VAL A 105 -5.45 -6.10 -1.97
CA VAL A 105 -4.43 -7.14 -2.18
C VAL A 105 -3.18 -6.85 -1.35
N THR A 106 -2.71 -5.60 -1.30
CA THR A 106 -1.59 -5.18 -0.43
C THR A 106 -1.86 -5.58 1.02
N PHE A 107 -3.00 -5.18 1.56
CA PHE A 107 -3.32 -5.46 2.97
C PHE A 107 -3.44 -6.95 3.24
N LEU A 108 -4.10 -7.70 2.36
CA LEU A 108 -4.22 -9.14 2.50
C LEU A 108 -2.84 -9.80 2.55
N LEU A 109 -1.99 -9.52 1.55
CA LEU A 109 -0.64 -10.06 1.49
C LEU A 109 0.19 -9.70 2.73
N PHE A 110 0.18 -8.43 3.13
CA PHE A 110 1.02 -7.95 4.23
C PHE A 110 0.55 -8.45 5.60
N SER A 111 -0.75 -8.71 5.76
CA SER A 111 -1.32 -9.31 6.98
C SER A 111 -1.01 -10.80 7.12
N GLU A 112 -0.75 -11.50 6.02
CA GLU A 112 -0.53 -12.96 5.98
C GLU A 112 0.96 -13.35 6.03
N HIS A 113 1.85 -12.39 5.83
CA HIS A 113 3.30 -12.61 5.83
C HIS A 113 3.94 -11.84 6.96
N GLN A 114 4.82 -12.49 7.73
CA GLN A 114 5.50 -11.84 8.85
C GLN A 114 6.48 -10.77 8.37
N ALA A 115 6.44 -9.61 9.01
CA ALA A 115 7.38 -8.52 8.85
C ALA A 115 7.44 -7.71 10.15
N ASP A 116 8.49 -6.92 10.30
CA ASP A 116 8.71 -6.04 11.45
C ASP A 116 8.25 -4.61 11.14
N ALA A 117 8.12 -4.25 9.85
CA ALA A 117 7.54 -2.99 9.39
C ALA A 117 6.89 -3.14 8.01
N ALA A 118 5.95 -2.25 7.69
CA ALA A 118 5.41 -2.07 6.34
C ALA A 118 5.56 -0.62 5.87
N ILE A 119 6.01 -0.45 4.64
CA ILE A 119 6.08 0.85 3.98
C ILE A 119 4.97 0.90 2.94
N ILE A 120 4.07 1.88 3.04
CA ILE A 120 2.92 2.02 2.15
C ILE A 120 2.96 3.40 1.51
N GLU A 121 3.16 3.43 0.20
CA GLU A 121 3.02 4.63 -0.62
C GLU A 121 1.54 4.93 -0.90
N VAL A 122 1.14 6.18 -0.67
CA VAL A 122 -0.16 6.72 -1.08
C VAL A 122 -0.22 6.83 -2.60
N GLY A 123 -1.33 6.40 -3.20
CA GLY A 123 -1.54 6.53 -4.65
C GLY A 123 -1.79 7.97 -5.08
N LEU A 124 -2.79 8.62 -4.47
CA LEU A 124 -3.18 9.99 -4.80
C LEU A 124 -3.66 10.79 -3.58
N GLY A 125 -3.01 11.92 -3.33
CA GLY A 125 -3.39 12.85 -2.26
C GLY A 125 -3.11 12.29 -0.88
N GLY A 126 -4.12 11.74 -0.22
CA GLY A 126 -4.00 11.17 1.13
C GLY A 126 -5.36 10.90 1.76
N ARG A 127 -6.13 11.94 2.10
CA ARG A 127 -7.39 11.82 2.88
C ARG A 127 -8.38 10.79 2.32
N PHE A 128 -8.52 10.73 1.00
CA PHE A 128 -9.44 9.81 0.31
C PHE A 128 -8.71 8.73 -0.50
N ASP A 129 -7.41 8.57 -0.28
CA ASP A 129 -6.65 7.48 -0.88
C ASP A 129 -7.03 6.15 -0.24
N ALA A 130 -7.12 5.08 -1.04
CA ALA A 130 -7.51 3.76 -0.54
C ALA A 130 -6.58 3.23 0.56
N THR A 131 -5.31 3.68 0.60
CA THR A 131 -4.36 3.29 1.64
C THR A 131 -4.64 3.96 3.00
N ASN A 132 -5.41 5.05 3.03
CA ASN A 132 -5.75 5.82 4.23
C ASN A 132 -6.87 5.20 5.08
N VAL A 133 -7.00 3.88 5.02
CA VAL A 133 -7.80 3.04 5.93
C VAL A 133 -6.98 2.50 7.10
N VAL A 134 -5.64 2.61 7.03
CA VAL A 134 -4.74 2.37 8.16
C VAL A 134 -4.93 3.51 9.17
N LYS A 135 -5.59 3.21 10.29
CA LYS A 135 -6.01 4.23 11.27
C LYS A 135 -4.84 4.81 12.07
N GLU A 136 -3.86 3.99 12.40
CA GLU A 136 -2.75 4.33 13.29
C GLU A 136 -1.41 3.94 12.66
N PRO A 137 -0.95 4.67 11.61
CA PRO A 137 0.40 4.47 11.11
C PRO A 137 1.42 4.83 12.20
N ALA A 138 2.50 4.05 12.30
CA ALA A 138 3.59 4.33 13.24
C ALA A 138 4.29 5.66 12.88
N VAL A 139 4.40 5.94 11.59
CA VAL A 139 4.92 7.22 11.06
C VAL A 139 4.16 7.58 9.80
N SER A 140 3.73 8.84 9.67
CA SER A 140 3.28 9.43 8.41
C SER A 140 4.36 10.36 7.87
N VAL A 141 4.73 10.18 6.61
CA VAL A 141 5.72 11.01 5.91
C VAL A 141 5.02 11.78 4.80
N ILE A 142 5.15 13.10 4.82
CA ILE A 142 4.64 13.96 3.76
C ILE A 142 5.83 14.47 2.95
N MET A 143 6.02 13.91 1.77
CA MET A 143 6.97 14.38 0.78
C MET A 143 6.50 15.69 0.14
N PRO A 144 7.35 16.44 -0.58
CA PRO A 144 6.99 17.73 -1.15
C PRO A 144 5.66 17.71 -1.89
N VAL A 145 4.80 18.67 -1.53
CA VAL A 145 3.49 18.90 -2.14
C VAL A 145 3.66 19.98 -3.20
N SER A 146 3.20 19.68 -4.41
CA SER A 146 3.13 20.60 -5.54
C SER A 146 1.83 20.38 -6.31
N LEU A 147 1.46 21.36 -7.14
CA LEU A 147 0.30 21.25 -8.02
C LEU A 147 0.45 20.05 -8.96
N ASP A 148 -0.45 19.09 -8.78
CA ASP A 148 -0.61 17.90 -9.60
C ASP A 148 -2.01 17.33 -9.32
N HIS A 149 -2.60 16.62 -10.29
CA HIS A 149 -3.94 16.05 -10.17
C HIS A 149 -5.02 17.03 -9.68
N GLU A 150 -4.97 18.29 -10.14
CA GLU A 150 -5.81 19.39 -9.67
C GLU A 150 -7.32 19.09 -9.74
N ALA A 151 -7.74 18.31 -10.73
CA ALA A 151 -9.13 17.85 -10.88
C ALA A 151 -9.66 17.06 -9.65
N TYR A 152 -8.76 16.48 -8.84
CA TYR A 152 -9.08 15.71 -7.64
C TYR A 152 -8.61 16.39 -6.36
N LEU A 153 -7.52 17.17 -6.41
CA LEU A 153 -6.84 17.70 -5.24
C LEU A 153 -7.00 19.21 -5.04
N GLY A 154 -7.60 19.92 -6.01
CA GLY A 154 -7.74 21.38 -6.00
C GLY A 154 -6.65 22.10 -6.80
N ASP A 155 -6.84 23.40 -7.02
CA ASP A 155 -6.00 24.27 -7.85
C ASP A 155 -4.96 25.06 -7.03
N ARG A 156 -4.77 24.71 -5.76
CA ARG A 156 -3.91 25.38 -4.78
C ARG A 156 -3.26 24.35 -3.85
N VAL A 157 -2.22 24.75 -3.11
CA VAL A 157 -1.44 23.84 -2.25
C VAL A 157 -2.01 23.76 -0.83
N GLU A 158 -2.75 24.79 -0.41
CA GLU A 158 -3.38 24.97 0.91
C GLU A 158 -4.66 24.16 1.12
#